data_AF-A0A353M0M5-F1
#
_entry.id   AF-A0A353M0M5-F1
#
_cell.length_a   1.000
_cell.length_b   1.000
_cell.length_c   1.000
_cell.angle_alpha   90.00
_cell.angle_beta   90.00
_cell.angle_gamma   90.00
#
_symmetry.space_group_name_H-M   'P 1'
#
loop_
_entity.id
_entity.type
_entity.pdbx_description
1 polymer ?
#
loop_
_entity_poly.entity_id
_entity_poly.type
_entity_poly.pdbx_seq_one_letter_code
_entity_poly.pdbx_strand_id
1 'polypeptide(L)'
;DLLTKALENDPPPEVRRYLCHLAREALRNWISKEYSIEKVQKFIGKINNGFSYWFTFVIHPGVEPTNNRAERALRPQVVLRKILGTLRNEKGTSIHERIMTTLATWGQRGLDCLQMLTAKLAS
;
A
#
# COMPACT_ATOMS: atom_id res chain seq x y z
N ASP A 1 -15.85 10.25 -5.98
CA ASP A 1 -16.67 11.33 -5.39
C ASP A 1 -17.70 10.89 -4.37
N LEU A 2 -18.72 10.08 -4.70
CA LEU A 2 -19.78 9.76 -3.73
C LEU A 2 -19.29 9.03 -2.46
N LEU A 3 -18.45 8.01 -2.60
CA LEU A 3 -17.90 7.26 -1.46
C LEU A 3 -16.99 8.14 -0.59
N THR A 4 -16.15 8.96 -1.21
CA THR A 4 -15.25 9.88 -0.49
C THR A 4 -16.05 10.91 0.30
N LYS A 5 -17.08 11.52 -0.32
CA LYS A 5 -18.01 12.45 0.33
C LYS A 5 -18.76 11.79 1.50
N ALA A 6 -19.21 10.55 1.33
CA ALA A 6 -19.88 9.80 2.39
C ALA A 6 -18.97 9.52 3.61
N LEU A 7 -17.64 9.57 3.43
CA LEU A 7 -16.66 9.34 4.49
C LEU A 7 -16.12 10.64 5.11
N GLU A 8 -16.42 11.82 4.56
CA GLU A 8 -15.92 13.12 5.04
C GLU A 8 -16.32 13.43 6.49
N ASN A 9 -17.52 13.01 6.91
CA ASN A 9 -18.06 13.26 8.25
C ASN A 9 -17.73 12.15 9.27
N ASP A 10 -16.71 11.33 8.99
CA ASP A 10 -16.31 10.18 9.82
C ASP A 10 -17.49 9.36 10.37
N PRO A 11 -18.26 8.70 9.49
CA PRO A 11 -19.49 8.04 9.89
C PRO A 11 -19.21 6.86 10.84
N PRO A 12 -20.21 6.45 11.65
CA PRO A 12 -20.05 5.35 12.60
C PRO A 12 -19.55 4.05 11.94
N PRO A 13 -18.88 3.15 12.70
CA PRO A 13 -18.33 1.90 12.17
C PRO A 13 -19.33 1.02 11.44
N GLU A 14 -20.60 1.03 11.84
CA GLU A 14 -21.68 0.29 11.18
C GLU A 14 -21.94 0.79 9.76
N VAL A 15 -22.03 2.11 9.59
CA VAL A 15 -22.20 2.75 8.29
C VAL A 15 -20.99 2.48 7.41
N ARG A 16 -19.77 2.55 7.97
CA ARG A 16 -18.53 2.22 7.24
C ARG A 16 -18.51 0.77 6.74
N ARG A 17 -18.93 -0.19 7.57
CA ARG A 17 -19.06 -1.59 7.17
C ARG A 17 -20.07 -1.78 6.04
N TYR A 18 -21.23 -1.14 6.15
CA TYR A 18 -22.25 -1.18 5.11
C TYR A 18 -21.75 -0.58 3.78
N LEU A 19 -21.12 0.59 3.81
CA LEU A 19 -20.52 1.22 2.62
C LEU A 19 -19.42 0.34 2.00
N CYS A 20 -18.58 -0.28 2.82
CA CYS A 20 -17.54 -1.19 2.34
C CYS A 20 -18.14 -2.42 1.67
N HIS A 21 -19.20 -2.99 2.26
CA HIS A 21 -19.93 -4.11 1.65
C HIS A 21 -20.51 -3.72 0.29
N LEU A 22 -21.26 -2.60 0.20
CA LEU A 22 -21.81 -2.12 -1.06
C LEU A 22 -20.74 -1.87 -2.13
N ALA A 23 -19.63 -1.24 -1.76
CA ALA A 23 -18.55 -0.97 -2.69
C ALA A 23 -17.88 -2.26 -3.20
N ARG A 24 -17.74 -3.28 -2.34
CA ARG A 24 -17.24 -4.61 -2.71
C ARG A 24 -18.20 -5.34 -3.62
N GLU A 25 -19.51 -5.30 -3.35
CA GLU A 25 -20.51 -5.90 -4.23
C GLU A 25 -20.54 -5.24 -5.60
N ALA A 26 -20.54 -3.91 -5.64
CA ALA A 26 -20.47 -3.16 -6.89
C ALA A 26 -19.23 -3.55 -7.71
N LEU A 27 -18.06 -3.61 -7.08
CA LEU A 27 -16.82 -4.02 -7.76
C LEU A 27 -16.87 -5.49 -8.22
N ARG A 28 -17.43 -6.39 -7.40
CA ARG A 28 -17.60 -7.81 -7.74
C ARG A 28 -18.47 -7.98 -8.98
N ASN A 29 -19.56 -7.22 -9.10
CA ASN A 29 -20.44 -7.23 -10.26
C ASN A 29 -19.73 -6.81 -11.55
N TRP A 30 -18.72 -5.95 -11.48
CA TRP A 30 -17.89 -5.62 -12.63
C TRP A 30 -16.86 -6.72 -12.92
N ILE A 31 -16.24 -7.29 -11.89
CA ILE A 31 -15.24 -8.37 -12.06
C ILE A 31 -15.85 -9.64 -12.64
N SER A 32 -17.11 -9.97 -12.30
CA SER A 32 -17.77 -11.20 -12.73
C SER A 32 -18.26 -11.21 -14.18
N LYS A 33 -18.18 -10.08 -14.89
CA LYS A 33 -18.60 -10.00 -16.29
C LYS A 33 -17.55 -10.64 -17.19
N GLU A 34 -18.02 -11.22 -18.29
CA GLU A 34 -17.13 -11.68 -19.36
C GLU A 34 -16.69 -10.49 -20.22
N TYR A 35 -15.38 -10.41 -20.45
CA TYR A 35 -14.78 -9.38 -21.28
C TYR A 35 -14.01 -10.05 -22.42
N SER A 36 -14.29 -9.64 -23.65
CA SER A 36 -13.61 -10.15 -24.86
C SER A 36 -12.21 -9.55 -25.06
N ILE A 37 -11.94 -8.39 -24.45
CA ILE A 37 -10.68 -7.66 -24.62
C ILE A 37 -9.64 -8.16 -23.63
N GLU A 38 -8.54 -8.73 -24.12
CA GLU A 38 -7.43 -9.27 -23.32
C GLU A 38 -6.86 -8.25 -22.31
N LYS A 39 -6.71 -6.98 -22.71
CA LYS A 39 -6.26 -5.90 -21.81
C LYS A 39 -7.19 -5.72 -20.61
N VAL A 40 -8.50 -5.84 -20.83
CA VAL A 40 -9.51 -5.73 -19.77
C VAL A 40 -9.45 -6.97 -18.88
N GLN A 41 -9.34 -8.16 -19.44
CA GLN A 41 -9.17 -9.40 -18.66
C GLN A 41 -7.95 -9.33 -17.72
N LYS A 42 -6.80 -8.88 -18.24
CA LYS A 42 -5.58 -8.64 -17.43
C LYS A 42 -5.81 -7.61 -16.33
N PHE A 43 -6.54 -6.54 -16.62
CA PHE A 43 -6.89 -5.51 -15.64
C PHE A 43 -7.82 -6.05 -14.54
N ILE A 44 -8.87 -6.79 -14.91
CA ILE A 44 -9.76 -7.46 -13.96
C ILE A 44 -8.98 -8.45 -13.09
N GLY A 45 -8.03 -9.21 -13.65
CA GLY A 45 -7.14 -10.07 -12.89
C GLY A 45 -6.35 -9.30 -11.81
N LYS A 46 -5.80 -8.13 -12.15
CA LYS A 46 -5.12 -7.26 -11.17
C LYS A 46 -6.06 -6.75 -10.08
N ILE A 47 -7.28 -6.35 -10.44
CA ILE A 47 -8.28 -5.93 -9.44
C ILE A 47 -8.62 -7.10 -8.52
N ASN A 48 -8.84 -8.30 -9.08
CA ASN A 48 -9.20 -9.47 -8.28
C ASN A 48 -8.10 -9.85 -7.28
N ASN A 49 -6.83 -9.79 -7.70
CA ASN A 49 -5.68 -10.04 -6.82
C ASN A 49 -5.63 -9.10 -5.61
N GLY A 50 -6.10 -7.86 -5.75
CA GLY A 50 -6.16 -6.86 -4.67
C GLY A 50 -7.50 -6.78 -3.95
N PHE A 51 -8.48 -7.62 -4.28
CA PHE A 51 -9.89 -7.42 -3.91
C PHE A 51 -10.14 -7.29 -2.40
N SER A 52 -9.37 -7.98 -1.57
CA SER A 52 -9.45 -7.86 -0.11
C SER A 52 -9.05 -6.48 0.42
N TYR A 53 -8.22 -5.73 -0.30
CA TYR A 53 -7.54 -4.55 0.22
C TYR A 53 -8.03 -3.21 -0.33
N TRP A 54 -8.74 -3.18 -1.46
CA TRP A 54 -9.14 -1.93 -2.13
C TRP A 54 -9.96 -0.97 -1.28
N PHE A 55 -10.74 -1.49 -0.32
CA PHE A 55 -11.65 -0.70 0.52
C PHE A 55 -11.21 -0.60 1.99
N THR A 56 -9.94 -0.90 2.29
CA THR A 56 -9.37 -0.79 3.64
C THR A 56 -9.59 0.60 4.25
N PHE A 57 -9.47 1.66 3.44
CA PHE A 57 -9.68 3.05 3.85
C PHE A 57 -11.12 3.38 4.30
N VAL A 58 -12.10 2.58 3.86
CA VAL A 58 -13.50 2.73 4.29
C VAL A 58 -13.65 2.28 5.73
N ILE A 59 -12.96 1.21 6.12
CA ILE A 59 -13.05 0.59 7.44
C ILE A 59 -12.13 1.27 8.46
N HIS A 60 -10.96 1.75 8.03
CA HIS A 60 -9.95 2.33 8.91
C HIS A 60 -9.84 3.85 8.70
N PRO A 61 -10.46 4.68 9.57
CA PRO A 61 -10.23 6.12 9.59
C PRO A 61 -8.73 6.41 9.71
N GLY A 62 -8.20 7.28 8.86
CA GLY A 62 -6.78 7.63 8.80
C GLY A 62 -5.95 6.87 7.76
N VAL A 63 -6.50 5.85 7.11
CA VAL A 63 -5.93 5.29 5.88
C VAL A 63 -6.41 6.12 4.70
N GLU A 64 -5.48 6.65 3.91
CA GLU A 64 -5.84 7.40 2.70
C GLU A 64 -6.49 6.49 1.64
N PRO A 65 -7.44 7.00 0.84
CA PRO A 65 -8.03 6.26 -0.27
C PRO A 65 -7.05 6.02 -1.45
N THR A 66 -5.82 6.52 -1.33
CA THR A 66 -4.79 6.43 -2.36
C THR A 66 -3.58 5.65 -1.86
N ASN A 67 -2.87 4.98 -2.79
CA ASN A 67 -1.65 4.26 -2.48
C ASN A 67 -0.41 5.19 -2.33
N ASN A 68 -0.58 6.51 -2.41
CA ASN A 68 0.51 7.47 -2.46
C ASN A 68 1.48 7.36 -1.29
N ARG A 69 0.96 7.15 -0.07
CA ARG A 69 1.78 6.95 1.13
C ARG A 69 2.70 5.74 1.00
N ALA A 70 2.17 4.60 0.57
CA ALA A 70 2.96 3.38 0.40
C ALA A 70 3.96 3.53 -0.73
N GLU A 71 3.55 4.06 -1.89
CA GLU A 71 4.47 4.30 -3.02
C GLU A 71 5.63 5.23 -2.63
N ARG A 72 5.34 6.31 -1.89
CA ARG A 72 6.37 7.23 -1.40
C ARG A 72 7.38 6.52 -0.50
N ALA A 73 6.91 5.63 0.39
CA ALA A 73 7.78 4.83 1.24
C ALA A 73 8.61 3.79 0.44
N LEU A 74 8.08 3.29 -0.68
CA LEU A 74 8.77 2.32 -1.55
C LEU A 74 9.71 2.97 -2.59
N ARG A 75 9.57 4.27 -2.91
CA ARG A 75 10.41 4.92 -3.94
C ARG A 75 11.91 4.87 -3.65
N PRO A 76 12.40 5.21 -2.43
CA PRO A 76 13.85 5.22 -2.16
C PRO A 76 14.50 3.85 -2.37
N GLN A 77 13.87 2.78 -1.89
CA GLN A 77 14.37 1.42 -2.06
C GLN A 77 14.36 0.97 -3.52
N VAL A 78 13.33 1.32 -4.31
CA VAL A 78 13.27 0.98 -5.74
C VAL A 78 14.37 1.70 -6.51
N VAL A 79 14.63 2.97 -6.20
CA VAL A 79 15.72 3.75 -6.81
C VAL A 79 17.07 3.13 -6.44
N LEU A 80 17.31 2.82 -5.16
CA LEU A 80 18.58 2.23 -4.74
C LEU A 80 18.81 0.86 -5.37
N ARG A 81 17.79 0.01 -5.43
CA ARG A 81 17.88 -1.31 -6.10
C ARG A 81 18.25 -1.17 -7.58
N LYS A 82 17.71 -0.16 -8.28
CA LYS A 82 18.07 0.11 -9.67
C LYS A 82 19.53 0.54 -9.82
N ILE A 83 20.02 1.42 -8.94
CA ILE A 83 21.41 1.87 -8.93
C ILE A 83 22.37 0.70 -8.68
N LEU A 84 22.03 -0.19 -7.73
CA LEU A 84 22.83 -1.37 -7.40
C LEU A 84 22.77 -2.50 -8.44
N GLY A 85 21.89 -2.40 -9.44
CA GLY A 85 21.78 -3.35 -10.55
C GLY A 85 21.04 -4.66 -10.24
N THR A 86 20.91 -5.06 -8.97
CA THR A 86 19.97 -6.04 -8.37
C THR A 86 20.55 -6.58 -7.06
N LEU A 87 19.75 -7.27 -6.26
CA LEU A 87 20.20 -8.08 -5.14
C LEU A 87 20.51 -9.50 -5.65
N ARG A 88 21.77 -9.94 -5.52
CA ARG A 88 22.28 -11.17 -6.17
C ARG A 88 22.16 -12.44 -5.33
N ASN A 89 21.77 -12.32 -4.07
CA ASN A 89 21.57 -13.44 -3.15
C ASN A 89 20.61 -13.07 -2.01
N GLU A 90 20.04 -14.10 -1.34
CA GLU A 90 19.08 -13.94 -0.24
C GLU A 90 19.66 -13.16 0.95
N LYS A 91 20.95 -13.36 1.25
CA LYS A 91 21.64 -12.62 2.32
C LYS A 91 21.63 -11.11 2.05
N GLY A 92 21.97 -10.70 0.84
CA GLY A 92 21.93 -9.29 0.41
C GLY A 92 20.51 -8.73 0.44
N THR A 93 19.52 -9.54 0.03
CA THR A 93 18.10 -9.15 0.10
C THR A 93 17.64 -8.88 1.53
N SER A 94 17.90 -9.81 2.45
CA SER A 94 17.51 -9.65 3.86
C SER A 94 18.21 -8.47 4.54
N ILE A 95 19.48 -8.22 4.24
CA ILE A 95 20.21 -7.04 4.75
C ILE A 95 19.57 -5.76 4.22
N HIS A 96 19.32 -5.68 2.92
CA HIS A 96 18.72 -4.50 2.29
C HIS A 96 17.32 -4.22 2.85
N GLU A 97 16.49 -5.26 2.99
CA GLU A 97 15.14 -5.16 3.57
C GLU A 97 15.18 -4.62 5.00
N ARG A 98 16.07 -5.15 5.85
CA ARG A 98 16.22 -4.71 7.24
C ARG A 98 16.68 -3.26 7.34
N ILE A 99 17.70 -2.87 6.58
CA ILE A 99 18.21 -1.48 6.55
C ILE A 99 17.10 -0.54 6.09
N MET A 100 16.44 -0.84 4.97
CA MET A 100 15.38 0.01 4.42
C MET A 100 14.19 0.14 5.36
N THR A 101 13.76 -0.96 5.98
CA THR A 101 12.65 -0.93 6.96
C THR A 101 13.00 -0.07 8.17
N THR A 102 14.24 -0.19 8.66
CA THR A 102 14.71 0.57 9.82
C THR A 102 14.75 2.07 9.51
N LEU A 103 15.37 2.45 8.38
CA LEU A 103 15.43 3.84 7.93
C LEU A 103 14.04 4.43 7.67
N ALA A 104 13.16 3.68 7.01
CA ALA A 104 11.79 4.12 6.77
C ALA A 104 11.01 4.34 8.08
N THR A 105 11.20 3.46 9.06
CA THR A 105 10.57 3.58 10.38
C THR A 105 11.07 4.79 11.14
N TRP A 106 12.38 5.06 11.14
CA TRP A 106 12.95 6.24 11.78
C TRP A 106 12.49 7.53 11.12
N GLY A 107 12.50 7.61 9.79
CA GLY A 107 12.00 8.75 9.05
C GLY A 107 10.51 9.03 9.32
N GLN A 108 9.68 7.98 9.42
CA GLN A 108 8.26 8.13 9.79
C GLN A 108 8.05 8.64 11.22
N ARG A 109 9.01 8.41 12.13
CA ARG A 109 9.00 8.91 13.50
C ARG A 109 9.64 10.29 13.64
N GLY A 110 10.12 10.89 12.56
CA GLY A 110 10.82 12.18 12.59
C GLY A 110 12.20 12.12 13.24
N LEU A 111 12.83 10.94 13.28
CA LEU A 111 14.17 10.75 13.85
C LEU A 111 15.25 11.00 12.78
N ASP A 112 16.41 11.49 13.23
CA ASP A 112 17.59 11.59 12.37
C ASP A 112 18.15 10.19 12.08
N CYS A 113 18.01 9.76 10.82
CA CYS A 113 18.40 8.42 10.39
C CYS A 113 19.90 8.16 10.55
N LEU A 114 20.75 9.17 10.36
CA LEU A 114 22.20 9.00 10.43
C LEU A 114 22.64 8.80 11.87
N GLN A 115 22.17 9.65 12.78
CA GLN A 115 22.42 9.54 14.22
C GLN A 115 21.93 8.20 14.76
N MET A 116 20.71 7.78 14.38
CA MET A 116 20.15 6.50 14.80
C MET A 116 20.96 5.31 14.26
N LEU A 117 21.41 5.37 13.01
CA LEU A 117 22.23 4.31 12.42
C LEU A 117 23.58 4.20 13.14
N THR A 118 24.26 5.33 13.35
CA THR A 118 25.54 5.38 14.08
C THR A 118 25.38 4.83 15.49
N ALA A 119 24.35 5.25 16.22
CA ALA A 119 24.10 4.77 17.58
C ALA A 119 23.85 3.26 17.65
N LYS A 120 23.19 2.67 16.63
CA LYS A 120 22.89 1.23 16.58
C LYS A 120 24.03 0.35 16.05
N LEU A 121 24.98 0.93 15.33
CA LEU A 121 26.18 0.21 14.88
C LEU A 121 27.34 0.32 15.87
N ALA A 122 27.34 1.34 16.73
CA ALA A 122 28.34 1.53 17.79
C ALA A 122 28.07 0.72 19.07
N SER A 123 26.87 0.13 19.20
CA SER A 123 26.47 -0.77 20.28
C SER A 123 26.74 -2.23 19.92
#